data_AF-A0A0D2M874-F1
#
_entry.id   AF-A0A0D2M874-F1
#
_cell.length_a   1.000
_cell.length_b   1.000
_cell.length_c   1.000
_cell.angle_alpha   90.00
_cell.angle_beta   90.00
_cell.angle_gamma   90.00
#
_symmetry.space_group_name_H-M   'P 1'
#
loop_
_entity.id
_entity.type
_entity.pdbx_description
1 polymer ?
#
loop_
_entity_poly.entity_id
_entity_poly.type
_entity_poly.pdbx_seq_one_letter_code
_entity_poly.pdbx_strand_id
1 'polypeptide(L)'
;MIKNIPNKYTQKMLLQTIEESLRGTFDFFYLPIDFKNKCNVGYAFINMIQPRSILPLVERFDNRRWEKFNSEKVCQISYARIQGRAALISHFQNSSLMHEDKRCRPVLFVTDGQHAGEQEPFPVGPNVRPRQHVGGGGGGGGGGGARGGGGGGGGSGGGGNPAA
;
A
#
# COMPACT_ATOMS: atom_id res chain seq x y z
N MET A 1 1.00 2.49 -14.92
CA MET A 1 1.55 3.37 -13.88
C MET A 1 1.48 4.81 -14.36
N ILE A 2 0.88 5.68 -13.56
CA ILE A 2 0.78 7.12 -13.80
C ILE A 2 1.84 7.78 -12.93
N LYS A 3 2.72 8.61 -13.50
CA LYS A 3 3.85 9.24 -12.81
C LYS A 3 3.73 10.76 -12.86
N ASN A 4 4.58 11.43 -12.07
CA ASN A 4 4.67 12.88 -11.96
C ASN A 4 3.37 13.55 -11.48
N ILE A 5 2.67 12.89 -10.56
CA ILE A 5 1.43 13.40 -9.98
C ILE A 5 1.77 14.55 -8.99
N PRO A 6 1.03 15.67 -8.98
CA PRO A 6 1.22 16.73 -8.01
C PRO A 6 0.86 16.24 -6.61
N ASN A 7 1.70 16.53 -5.61
CA ASN A 7 1.60 15.96 -4.26
C ASN A 7 0.29 16.31 -3.52
N LYS A 8 -0.41 17.36 -3.97
CA LYS A 8 -1.73 17.79 -3.45
C LYS A 8 -2.90 16.92 -3.92
N TYR A 9 -2.73 16.09 -4.95
CA TYR A 9 -3.79 15.16 -5.35
C TYR A 9 -4.04 14.13 -4.26
N THR A 10 -5.29 14.00 -3.87
CA THR A 10 -5.77 12.88 -3.06
C THR A 10 -6.20 11.74 -3.97
N GLN A 11 -6.34 10.54 -3.40
CA GLN A 11 -6.80 9.36 -4.13
C GLN A 11 -8.17 9.61 -4.77
N LYS A 12 -9.10 10.20 -4.01
CA LYS A 12 -10.44 10.57 -4.50
C LYS A 12 -10.38 11.56 -5.67
N MET A 13 -9.55 12.60 -5.56
CA MET A 13 -9.46 13.63 -6.61
C MET A 13 -8.88 13.10 -7.91
N LEU A 14 -7.83 12.27 -7.82
CA LEU A 14 -7.22 11.67 -9.01
C LEU A 14 -8.15 10.66 -9.65
N LEU A 15 -8.79 9.81 -8.84
CA LEU A 15 -9.76 8.83 -9.32
C LEU A 15 -10.93 9.52 -10.05
N GLN A 16 -11.50 10.59 -9.47
CA GLN A 16 -12.59 11.34 -10.11
C GLN A 16 -12.15 11.91 -11.47
N THR A 17 -10.94 12.46 -11.57
CA THR A 17 -10.41 12.98 -12.84
C THR A 17 -10.19 11.88 -13.88
N ILE A 18 -9.83 10.66 -13.48
CA ILE A 18 -9.72 9.52 -14.40
C ILE A 18 -11.12 9.05 -14.85
N GLU A 19 -12.06 8.95 -13.91
CA GLU A 19 -13.44 8.53 -14.18
C GLU A 19 -14.19 9.45 -15.15
N GLU A 20 -13.80 10.72 -15.30
CA GLU A 20 -14.39 11.65 -16.28
C GLU A 20 -14.31 11.13 -17.72
N SER A 21 -13.30 10.33 -18.05
CA SER A 21 -13.08 9.82 -19.42
C SER A 21 -12.97 8.29 -19.51
N LEU A 22 -12.73 7.61 -18.38
CA LEU A 22 -12.35 6.19 -18.36
C LEU A 22 -13.17 5.35 -17.38
N ARG A 23 -14.31 5.87 -16.88
CA ARG A 23 -15.19 5.11 -15.96
C ARG A 23 -15.55 3.74 -16.57
N GLY A 24 -15.43 2.69 -15.76
CA GLY A 24 -15.76 1.31 -16.16
C GLY A 24 -14.74 0.65 -17.09
N THR A 25 -13.57 1.26 -17.32
CA THR A 25 -12.52 0.67 -18.18
C THR A 25 -11.32 0.13 -17.40
N PHE A 26 -11.32 0.29 -16.08
CA PHE A 26 -10.28 -0.16 -15.17
C PHE A 26 -10.90 -0.85 -13.95
N ASP A 27 -10.15 -1.78 -13.35
CA ASP A 27 -10.60 -2.65 -12.25
C ASP A 27 -9.75 -2.53 -10.98
N PHE A 28 -8.67 -1.76 -11.03
CA PHE A 28 -7.78 -1.50 -9.90
C PHE A 28 -7.26 -0.08 -9.99
N PHE A 29 -7.24 0.62 -8.85
CA PHE A 29 -6.59 1.91 -8.70
C PHE A 29 -5.90 2.05 -7.34
N TYR A 30 -4.68 2.60 -7.31
CA TYR A 30 -3.98 2.87 -6.07
C TYR A 30 -3.05 4.08 -6.18
N LEU A 31 -3.26 5.07 -5.31
CA LEU A 31 -2.36 6.20 -5.08
C LEU A 31 -1.73 6.06 -3.69
N PRO A 32 -0.43 5.71 -3.57
CA PRO A 32 0.25 5.65 -2.30
C PRO A 32 0.37 7.04 -1.67
N ILE A 33 0.13 7.10 -0.36
CA ILE A 33 0.19 8.32 0.44
C ILE A 33 1.35 8.19 1.44
N ASP A 34 2.17 9.23 1.52
CA ASP A 34 3.11 9.43 2.61
C ASP A 34 2.34 9.98 3.82
N PHE A 35 2.16 9.16 4.85
CA PHE A 35 1.45 9.52 6.08
C PHE A 35 2.15 10.59 6.90
N LYS A 36 3.49 10.68 6.81
CA LYS A 36 4.28 11.68 7.55
C LYS A 36 4.04 13.07 6.97
N ASN A 37 4.12 13.18 5.64
CA ASN A 37 3.99 14.44 4.93
C ASN A 37 2.55 14.74 4.47
N LYS A 38 1.60 13.81 4.69
CA LYS A 38 0.19 13.90 4.28
C LYS A 38 -0.01 14.22 2.80
N CYS A 39 0.87 13.68 1.95
CA CYS A 39 0.85 13.93 0.51
C CYS A 39 1.07 12.63 -0.27
N ASN A 40 0.70 12.60 -1.55
CA ASN A 40 1.03 11.44 -2.38
C ASN A 40 2.53 11.39 -2.71
N VAL A 41 3.02 10.21 -3.08
CA VAL A 41 4.42 9.96 -3.43
C VAL A 41 4.76 10.25 -4.90
N GLY A 42 3.82 10.83 -5.66
CA GLY A 42 4.04 11.28 -7.05
C GLY A 42 3.73 10.24 -8.14
N TYR A 43 3.23 9.06 -7.80
CA TYR A 43 2.82 8.05 -8.78
C TYR A 43 1.61 7.25 -8.30
N ALA A 44 0.87 6.67 -9.25
CA ALA A 44 -0.27 5.79 -9.01
C ALA A 44 -0.23 4.55 -9.91
N PHE A 45 -0.91 3.50 -9.47
CA PHE A 45 -1.15 2.29 -10.24
C PHE A 45 -2.62 2.25 -10.67
N ILE A 46 -2.82 1.87 -11.92
CA ILE A 46 -4.13 1.63 -12.53
C ILE A 46 -4.01 0.38 -13.38
N ASN A 47 -4.97 -0.54 -13.27
CA ASN A 47 -5.09 -1.70 -14.14
C ASN A 47 -6.29 -1.54 -15.05
N MET A 48 -6.05 -1.57 -16.37
CA MET A 48 -7.13 -1.49 -17.36
C MET A 48 -7.73 -2.89 -17.56
N ILE A 49 -9.06 -2.97 -17.69
CA ILE A 49 -9.76 -4.24 -17.95
C ILE A 49 -9.36 -4.76 -19.33
N GLN A 50 -9.35 -3.85 -20.32
CA GLN A 50 -9.01 -4.18 -21.71
C GLN A 50 -7.76 -3.39 -22.12
N PRO A 51 -6.77 -4.03 -22.77
CA PRO A 51 -5.56 -3.36 -23.23
C PRO A 51 -5.83 -2.15 -24.13
N ARG A 52 -6.90 -2.19 -24.94
CA ARG A 52 -7.29 -1.08 -25.81
C ARG A 52 -7.63 0.21 -25.05
N SER A 53 -8.06 0.10 -23.79
CA SER A 53 -8.38 1.26 -22.94
C SER A 53 -7.12 2.01 -22.47
N ILE A 54 -5.92 1.47 -22.70
CA ILE A 54 -4.66 2.19 -22.47
C ILE A 54 -4.52 3.37 -23.43
N LEU A 55 -5.03 3.26 -24.67
CA LEU A 55 -4.95 4.33 -25.67
C LEU A 55 -5.62 5.64 -25.21
N PRO A 56 -6.91 5.66 -24.82
CA PRO A 56 -7.55 6.89 -24.34
C PRO A 56 -6.92 7.41 -23.03
N LEU A 57 -6.36 6.52 -22.20
CA LEU A 57 -5.59 6.93 -21.01
C LEU A 57 -4.33 7.70 -21.39
N VAL A 58 -3.55 7.20 -22.36
CA VAL A 58 -2.34 7.86 -22.86
C VAL A 58 -2.69 9.17 -23.56
N GLU A 59 -3.66 9.18 -24.46
CA GLU A 59 -4.07 10.39 -25.20
C GLU A 59 -4.55 11.53 -24.28
N ARG A 60 -5.25 11.18 -23.20
CA ARG A 60 -5.80 12.15 -22.25
C ARG A 60 -4.76 12.67 -21.26
N PHE A 61 -3.84 11.83 -20.80
CA PHE A 61 -2.97 12.15 -19.67
C PHE A 61 -1.48 12.21 -20.00
N ASP A 62 -0.97 11.37 -20.91
CA ASP A 62 0.46 11.29 -21.16
C ASP A 62 1.00 12.57 -21.82
N ASN A 63 2.18 13.02 -21.38
CA ASN A 63 2.83 14.24 -21.85
C ASN A 63 1.96 15.52 -21.71
N ARG A 64 0.98 15.52 -20.81
CA ARG A 64 0.16 16.70 -20.49
C ARG A 64 0.43 17.24 -19.09
N ARG A 65 0.25 18.55 -18.93
CA ARG A 65 0.28 19.20 -17.61
C ARG A 65 -1.01 18.89 -16.84
N TRP A 66 -0.90 18.85 -15.52
CA TRP A 66 -2.06 18.68 -14.66
C TRP A 66 -2.90 19.96 -14.62
N GLU A 67 -4.19 19.83 -14.91
CA GLU A 67 -5.14 20.95 -14.96
C GLU A 67 -5.41 21.56 -13.59
N LYS A 68 -5.19 20.80 -12.49
CA LYS A 68 -5.41 21.27 -11.12
C LYS A 68 -4.08 21.69 -10.47
N PHE A 69 -4.20 22.64 -9.54
CA PHE A 69 -3.11 23.11 -8.66
C PHE A 69 -1.97 23.87 -9.34
N ASN A 70 -2.15 24.36 -10.57
CA ASN A 70 -1.14 25.08 -11.35
C ASN A 70 0.23 24.38 -11.35
N SER A 71 0.20 23.05 -11.39
CA SER A 71 1.42 22.25 -11.32
C SER A 71 2.14 22.25 -12.66
N GLU A 72 3.43 22.57 -12.64
CA GLU A 72 4.31 22.48 -13.82
C GLU A 72 4.65 21.03 -14.19
N LYS A 73 4.37 20.06 -13.30
CA LYS A 73 4.60 18.65 -13.57
C LYS A 73 3.85 18.20 -14.82
N VAL A 74 4.53 17.41 -15.65
CA VAL A 74 3.98 16.76 -16.84
C VAL A 74 3.75 15.29 -16.52
N CYS A 75 2.51 14.83 -16.65
CA CYS A 75 2.13 13.46 -16.42
C CYS A 75 2.85 12.52 -17.40
N GLN A 76 3.26 11.36 -16.89
CA GLN A 76 3.90 10.33 -17.69
C GLN A 76 3.27 8.98 -17.42
N ILE A 77 2.93 8.25 -18.47
CA ILE A 77 2.38 6.90 -18.40
C ILE A 77 3.47 5.88 -18.76
N SER A 78 3.47 4.78 -18.02
CA SER A 78 4.38 3.66 -18.27
C SER A 78 3.78 2.36 -17.76
N TYR A 79 4.22 1.23 -18.28
CA TYR A 79 3.86 -0.07 -17.73
C TYR A 79 4.41 -0.22 -16.32
N ALA A 80 3.60 -0.76 -15.41
CA ALA A 80 4.03 -1.11 -14.07
C ALA A 80 4.83 -2.43 -14.07
N ARG A 81 5.68 -2.64 -13.07
CA ARG A 81 6.40 -3.90 -12.90
C ARG A 81 5.47 -5.08 -12.61
N ILE A 82 4.42 -4.85 -11.82
CA ILE A 82 3.37 -5.83 -11.52
C ILE A 82 2.22 -5.57 -12.48
N GLN A 83 1.79 -6.60 -13.21
CA GLN A 83 0.75 -6.52 -14.23
C GLN A 83 -0.42 -7.43 -13.88
N GLY A 84 -1.64 -6.94 -14.10
CA GLY A 84 -2.88 -7.70 -13.91
C GLY A 84 -3.46 -7.62 -12.49
N ARG A 85 -4.80 -7.62 -12.41
CA ARG A 85 -5.59 -7.52 -11.18
C ARG A 85 -5.20 -8.58 -10.14
N ALA A 86 -5.09 -9.85 -10.52
CA ALA A 86 -4.76 -10.94 -9.59
C ALA A 86 -3.38 -10.76 -8.92
N ALA A 87 -2.36 -10.37 -9.70
CA ALA A 87 -1.02 -10.13 -9.17
C ALA A 87 -0.99 -8.90 -8.25
N LEU A 88 -1.73 -7.84 -8.60
CA LEU A 88 -1.88 -6.65 -7.75
C LEU A 88 -2.59 -6.98 -6.44
N ILE A 89 -3.69 -7.74 -6.49
CA ILE A 89 -4.39 -8.24 -5.30
C ILE A 89 -3.43 -9.03 -4.43
N SER A 90 -2.72 -10.01 -5.00
CA SER A 90 -1.78 -10.83 -4.26
C SER A 90 -0.63 -10.03 -3.63
N HIS A 91 -0.22 -8.94 -4.28
CA HIS A 91 0.82 -8.06 -3.77
C HIS A 91 0.34 -7.24 -2.56
N PHE A 92 -0.89 -6.74 -2.59
CA PHE A 92 -1.42 -5.86 -1.55
C PHE A 92 -2.19 -6.58 -0.44
N GLN A 93 -2.71 -7.79 -0.67
CA GLN A 93 -3.55 -8.54 0.30
C GLN A 93 -2.85 -8.83 1.64
N ASN A 94 -1.52 -9.02 1.62
CA ASN A 94 -0.72 -9.32 2.82
C ASN A 94 0.06 -8.08 3.33
N SER A 95 -0.13 -6.93 2.70
CA SER A 95 0.55 -5.70 3.07
C SER A 95 -0.10 -5.08 4.30
N SER A 96 0.71 -4.48 5.17
CA SER A 96 0.21 -3.74 6.32
C SER A 96 -0.69 -2.56 5.94
N LEU A 97 -0.66 -2.13 4.67
CA LEU A 97 -1.55 -1.12 4.09
C LEU A 97 -3.04 -1.43 4.30
N MET A 98 -3.44 -2.70 4.46
CA MET A 98 -4.84 -3.06 4.67
C MET A 98 -5.41 -2.62 6.02
N HIS A 99 -4.55 -2.33 7.00
CA HIS A 99 -4.94 -1.80 8.31
C HIS A 99 -5.10 -0.27 8.33
N GLU A 100 -4.71 0.42 7.26
CA GLU A 100 -4.74 1.88 7.18
C GLU A 100 -6.14 2.44 6.86
N ASP A 101 -6.31 3.75 6.90
CA ASP A 101 -7.53 4.43 6.48
C ASP A 101 -7.93 4.01 5.04
N LYS A 102 -9.23 3.82 4.80
CA LYS A 102 -9.77 3.43 3.48
C LYS A 102 -9.26 4.32 2.34
N ARG A 103 -9.03 5.62 2.61
CA ARG A 103 -8.54 6.61 1.64
C ARG A 103 -7.10 6.38 1.19
N CYS A 104 -6.36 5.52 1.88
CA CYS A 104 -4.96 5.20 1.62
C CYS A 104 -4.76 3.76 1.11
N ARG A 105 -5.86 3.02 0.91
CA ARG A 105 -5.84 1.65 0.40
C ARG A 105 -6.03 1.61 -1.11
N PRO A 106 -5.62 0.52 -1.78
CA PRO A 106 -6.04 0.27 -3.15
C PRO A 106 -7.57 0.12 -3.25
N VAL A 107 -8.12 0.53 -4.38
CA VAL A 107 -9.54 0.40 -4.72
C VAL A 107 -9.67 -0.59 -5.85
N LEU A 108 -10.64 -1.49 -5.73
CA LEU A 108 -11.02 -2.42 -6.77
C LEU A 108 -12.37 -2.02 -7.35
N PHE A 109 -12.60 -2.40 -8.60
CA PHE A 109 -13.87 -2.20 -9.27
C PHE A 109 -14.34 -3.49 -9.91
N VAL A 110 -15.65 -3.71 -9.89
CA VAL A 110 -16.29 -4.85 -10.54
C VAL A 110 -16.05 -4.76 -12.05
N THR A 111 -15.62 -5.87 -12.66
CA THR A 111 -15.23 -5.93 -14.07
C THR A 111 -16.39 -6.18 -15.02
N ASP A 112 -17.45 -6.83 -14.55
CA ASP A 112 -18.48 -7.46 -15.37
C ASP A 112 -19.85 -7.50 -14.67
N GLY A 113 -20.91 -7.67 -15.46
CA GLY A 113 -22.28 -7.73 -14.96
C GLY A 113 -22.93 -6.36 -14.71
N GLN A 114 -24.07 -6.36 -14.01
CA GLN A 114 -24.89 -5.16 -13.78
C GLN A 114 -24.20 -4.10 -12.90
N HIS A 115 -23.18 -4.50 -12.13
CA HIS A 115 -22.44 -3.64 -11.21
C HIS A 115 -21.06 -3.22 -11.77
N ALA A 116 -20.79 -3.45 -13.06
CA ALA A 116 -19.49 -3.12 -13.65
C ALA A 116 -19.12 -1.64 -13.45
N GLY A 117 -17.92 -1.40 -12.90
CA GLY A 117 -17.44 -0.06 -12.55
C GLY A 117 -17.84 0.43 -11.16
N GLU A 118 -18.62 -0.33 -10.38
CA GLU A 118 -18.83 -0.05 -8.96
C GLU A 118 -17.61 -0.48 -8.13
N GLN A 119 -17.37 0.21 -7.01
CA GLN A 119 -16.29 -0.15 -6.10
C GLN A 119 -16.61 -1.42 -5.33
N GLU A 120 -15.68 -2.36 -5.32
CA GLU A 120 -15.79 -3.60 -4.55
C GLU A 120 -14.79 -3.61 -3.37
N PRO A 121 -15.11 -4.31 -2.27
CA PRO A 121 -14.20 -4.43 -1.15
C PRO A 121 -12.94 -5.22 -1.53
N PHE A 122 -11.78 -4.75 -1.05
CA PHE A 122 -10.52 -5.46 -1.27
C PHE A 122 -10.51 -6.80 -0.51
N PRO A 123 -10.14 -7.93 -1.14
CA PRO A 123 -10.05 -9.21 -0.46
C PRO A 123 -8.89 -9.17 0.55
N VAL A 124 -9.23 -9.25 1.83
CA VAL A 124 -8.26 -9.27 2.93
C VAL A 124 -7.91 -10.73 3.22
N GLY A 125 -6.63 -11.10 3.06
CA GLY A 125 -6.18 -12.45 3.38
C GLY A 125 -6.16 -12.70 4.90
N PRO A 126 -6.12 -13.97 5.36
CA PRO A 126 -6.10 -14.31 6.79
C PRO A 126 -4.81 -13.88 7.52
N ASN A 127 -3.76 -13.50 6.77
CA ASN A 127 -2.42 -13.20 7.30
C ASN A 127 -2.00 -11.74 7.03
N VAL A 128 -2.84 -10.76 7.39
CA VAL A 128 -2.46 -9.36 7.26
C VAL A 128 -1.35 -9.06 8.28
N ARG A 129 -0.14 -8.81 7.79
CA ARG A 129 1.00 -8.54 8.68
C ARG A 129 0.88 -7.13 9.27
N PRO A 130 0.96 -6.96 10.59
CA PRO A 130 1.03 -5.63 11.19
C PRO A 130 2.30 -4.92 10.72
N ARG A 131 2.22 -3.60 10.52
CA ARG A 131 3.37 -2.80 10.08
C ARG A 131 4.43 -2.83 11.19
N GLN A 132 5.59 -3.41 10.92
CA GLN A 132 6.73 -3.22 11.80
C GLN A 132 7.17 -1.76 11.68
N HIS A 133 6.98 -1.00 12.75
CA HIS A 133 7.55 0.32 12.89
C HIS A 133 9.06 0.13 12.99
N VAL A 134 9.81 0.41 11.92
CA VAL A 134 11.27 0.51 11.99
C VAL A 134 11.54 1.85 12.69
N GLY A 135 11.48 1.83 14.02
CA GLY A 135 11.99 2.89 14.86
C GLY A 135 13.51 2.93 14.70
N GLY A 136 14.00 4.01 14.09
CA GLY A 136 15.42 4.33 14.03
C GLY A 136 16.03 4.40 15.43
N GLY A 137 17.27 3.93 15.53
CA GLY A 137 17.98 3.80 16.79
C GLY A 137 18.29 5.12 17.50
N GLY A 138 18.56 4.97 18.80
CA GLY A 138 19.18 5.97 19.66
C GLY A 138 19.73 5.26 20.89
N GLY A 139 21.05 5.09 20.94
CA GLY A 139 21.77 4.51 22.07
C GLY A 139 22.01 5.51 23.21
N GLY A 140 22.52 4.97 24.33
CA GLY A 140 22.94 5.68 25.54
C GLY A 140 22.12 5.19 26.75
N GLY A 141 22.67 4.67 27.85
CA GLY A 141 24.01 4.68 28.41
C GLY A 141 23.91 5.01 29.90
N GLY A 142 24.35 4.10 30.78
CA GLY A 142 24.54 4.30 32.24
C GLY A 142 23.27 4.20 33.09
N GLY A 143 23.23 3.64 34.29
CA GLY A 143 24.24 3.03 35.16
C GLY A 143 23.65 2.86 36.57
N GLY A 144 24.08 1.81 37.30
CA GLY A 144 24.22 1.82 38.77
C GLY A 144 23.05 1.45 39.69
N GLY A 145 23.31 0.52 40.62
CA GLY A 145 22.64 0.40 41.94
C GLY A 145 21.76 -0.86 42.11
N ALA A 146 22.26 -2.04 42.50
CA ALA A 146 22.74 -2.50 43.83
C ALA A 146 21.64 -2.94 44.83
N ARG A 147 21.79 -4.21 45.30
CA ARG A 147 21.29 -4.85 46.56
C ARG A 147 19.80 -5.25 46.58
N GLY A 148 19.37 -6.41 47.09
CA GLY A 148 20.00 -7.54 47.78
C GLY A 148 18.92 -8.44 48.42
N GLY A 149 19.27 -9.71 48.72
CA GLY A 149 18.53 -10.65 49.60
C GLY A 149 17.39 -11.42 48.92
N GLY A 150 17.17 -12.73 49.13
CA GLY A 150 17.80 -13.73 49.98
C GLY A 150 16.90 -14.98 50.05
N GLY A 151 17.50 -16.16 50.28
CA GLY A 151 16.86 -17.41 50.73
C GLY A 151 16.07 -18.18 49.65
N GLY A 152 16.14 -19.50 49.50
CA GLY A 152 16.64 -20.58 50.35
C GLY A 152 15.71 -21.79 50.17
N GLY A 153 16.28 -23.00 50.08
CA GLY A 153 15.58 -24.29 50.04
C GLY A 153 15.52 -24.88 48.62
N GLY A 154 16.10 -26.04 48.29
CA GLY A 154 16.37 -27.23 49.09
C GLY A 154 15.57 -28.37 48.45
N GLY A 155 16.23 -29.42 47.94
CA GLY A 155 15.51 -30.55 47.35
C GLY A 155 16.36 -31.46 46.48
N SER A 156 16.95 -32.46 47.13
CA SER A 156 17.84 -33.49 46.63
C SER A 156 17.16 -34.54 45.73
N GLY A 157 17.97 -35.23 44.92
CA GLY A 157 17.68 -36.54 44.31
C GLY A 157 17.96 -36.53 42.81
N GLY A 158 18.91 -37.25 42.21
CA GLY A 158 19.59 -38.47 42.64
C GLY A 158 19.33 -39.57 41.59
N GLY A 159 20.37 -39.99 40.87
CA GLY A 159 20.37 -41.13 39.95
C GLY A 159 20.14 -40.74 38.48
N GLY A 160 20.91 -41.17 37.49
CA GLY A 160 21.97 -42.16 37.45
C GLY A 160 22.15 -42.64 36.01
N ASN A 161 23.07 -42.00 35.27
CA ASN A 161 23.95 -42.54 34.22
C ASN A 161 23.35 -43.44 33.07
N PRO A 162 24.14 -43.96 32.10
CA PRO A 162 24.15 -43.47 30.72
C PRO A 162 23.93 -44.58 29.65
N ALA A 163 24.23 -44.24 28.38
CA ALA A 163 24.29 -45.09 27.17
C ALA A 163 22.92 -45.48 26.56
N ALA A 164 22.75 -45.54 25.24
CA ALA A 164 23.71 -45.82 24.16
C ALA A 164 23.49 -44.90 22.95
#